data_AF-A0A542EJP4-F1
#
_entry.id   AF-A0A542EJP4-F1
#
_cell.length_a   1.000
_cell.length_b   1.000
_cell.length_c   1.000
_cell.angle_alpha   90.00
_cell.angle_beta   90.00
_cell.angle_gamma   90.00
#
_symmetry.space_group_name_H-M   'P 1'
#
loop_
_entity.id
_entity.type
_entity.pdbx_description
1 polymer ?
#
loop_
_entity_poly.entity_id
_entity_poly.type
_entity_poly.pdbx_seq_one_letter_code
_entity_poly.pdbx_strand_id
1 'polypeptide(L)'
;MEVLGSVDSTNAVLGADPRPWRVVVADHQSAGRGRLDRQWHAPHGSSIALSATLPLPDDPRRWGWVPLLVGLCVRTALSRLTHLDVGLKWPNDILVCTESGTWRKLGGILCEATGGEHPGVIVGIGLNVWQNESELPSDAATSLSINGVYLDREPIIVAILDELAEIQKVWGTSNLDDDYRAACVTVGQHVKVSTAHAADAEGVAVDIDESGRLVLEQSDGARTPHAVGDVVHVRPAMPPASDLRPVDRARFVDRIEEQLLHSPRTLRRADVSELAGVDSDFPRRLWRALGFANARDEDVVFNERDVEAVRRMVEMVGQGLINEQTAIGIARAVGRSTDRMAMWTLQLISDMMLADEGFEVDTERAADVAERMVAVADHLVPLVEHVTRRNVANSIARMVADAEPESHVGVVRTVGFADLVDFTKRVRSMSERDLALLVIRFETLASDVVAQAGGAVVKTVGDEVLFTHRTISGGVQIAFDLLAAVEADPLLRKIRIGVATGRVLARQGDIYGNTVNRASRLTALAASGEVLVDEDVADAMRKIDGVDVFAAGPTQLAGVGEVNVSAVSRTGSHTHIHEEFNR
;
A
#
# COMPACT_ATOMS: atom_id res chain seq x y z
N MET A 1 -44.19 5.99 23.93
CA MET A 1 -42.72 6.01 23.82
C MET A 1 -42.14 6.01 25.22
N GLU A 2 -41.16 5.16 25.47
CA GLU A 2 -40.37 5.07 26.71
C GLU A 2 -38.96 5.58 26.41
N VAL A 3 -38.43 6.45 27.26
CA VAL A 3 -37.08 7.03 27.11
C VAL A 3 -36.24 6.62 28.31
N LEU A 4 -35.11 5.96 28.04
CA LEU A 4 -34.23 5.38 29.05
C LEU A 4 -32.85 6.05 29.01
N GLY A 5 -32.22 6.24 30.17
CA GLY A 5 -30.84 6.74 30.22
C GLY A 5 -29.84 5.72 29.69
N SER A 6 -29.83 4.51 30.26
CA SER A 6 -28.96 3.42 29.78
C SER A 6 -29.68 2.09 29.89
N VAL A 7 -29.44 1.20 28.92
CA VAL A 7 -30.01 -0.14 28.86
C VAL A 7 -29.06 -1.11 28.17
N ASP A 8 -29.24 -2.42 28.30
CA ASP A 8 -28.47 -3.39 27.53
C ASP A 8 -28.77 -3.27 26.03
N SER A 9 -30.03 -3.41 25.65
CA SER A 9 -30.47 -3.20 24.28
C SER A 9 -31.93 -2.74 24.20
N THR A 10 -32.21 -1.73 23.39
CA THR A 10 -33.59 -1.26 23.13
C THR A 10 -34.43 -2.35 22.46
N ASN A 11 -33.84 -3.16 21.56
CA ASN A 11 -34.51 -4.33 20.98
C ASN A 11 -34.82 -5.39 22.05
N ALA A 12 -33.91 -5.64 23.00
CA ALA A 12 -34.13 -6.62 24.07
C ALA A 12 -35.28 -6.21 25.01
N VAL A 13 -35.42 -4.91 25.31
CA VAL A 13 -36.56 -4.38 26.09
C VAL A 13 -37.88 -4.68 25.40
N LEU A 14 -37.94 -4.49 24.07
CA LEU A 14 -39.14 -4.78 23.29
C LEU A 14 -39.35 -6.28 23.10
N GLY A 15 -38.29 -7.08 23.01
CA GLY A 15 -38.36 -8.54 22.94
C GLY A 15 -38.96 -9.19 24.18
N ALA A 16 -38.76 -8.59 25.36
CA ALA A 16 -39.34 -9.07 26.61
C ALA A 16 -40.87 -8.82 26.70
N ASP A 17 -41.39 -7.81 26.00
CA ASP A 17 -42.81 -7.49 25.93
C ASP A 17 -43.15 -6.94 24.52
N PRO A 18 -43.32 -7.83 23.53
CA PRO A 18 -43.42 -7.48 22.11
C PRO A 18 -44.84 -7.05 21.69
N ARG A 19 -45.57 -6.36 22.58
CA ARG A 19 -46.88 -5.78 22.21
C ARG A 19 -46.70 -4.76 21.07
N PRO A 20 -47.59 -4.72 20.07
CA PRO A 20 -47.50 -3.75 18.97
C PRO A 20 -47.46 -2.29 19.45
N TRP A 21 -46.85 -1.42 18.65
CA TRP A 21 -46.83 0.04 18.80
C TRP A 21 -46.08 0.57 20.03
N ARG A 22 -45.21 -0.26 20.62
CA ARG A 22 -44.27 0.21 21.65
C ARG A 22 -43.06 0.83 20.97
N VAL A 23 -42.53 1.86 21.61
CA VAL A 23 -41.33 2.57 21.18
C VAL A 23 -40.44 2.76 22.40
N VAL A 24 -39.16 2.40 22.28
CA VAL A 24 -38.14 2.59 23.30
C VAL A 24 -36.98 3.35 22.66
N VAL A 25 -36.55 4.42 23.34
CA VAL A 25 -35.34 5.18 23.01
C VAL A 25 -34.39 5.09 24.20
N ALA A 26 -33.08 4.98 23.94
CA ALA A 26 -32.08 5.04 24.99
C ALA A 26 -30.95 6.04 24.66
N ASP A 27 -30.40 6.71 25.68
CA ASP A 27 -29.20 7.53 25.51
C ASP A 27 -27.92 6.68 25.35
N HIS A 28 -27.94 5.46 25.86
CA HIS A 28 -26.82 4.54 25.80
C HIS A 28 -27.25 3.06 25.82
N GLN A 29 -26.55 2.23 25.02
CA GLN A 29 -26.72 0.78 25.00
C GLN A 29 -25.41 0.09 25.43
N SER A 30 -25.40 -0.66 26.54
CA SER A 30 -24.23 -1.44 26.99
C SER A 30 -23.99 -2.71 26.17
N ALA A 31 -25.04 -3.24 25.52
CA ALA A 31 -24.99 -4.46 24.72
C ALA A 31 -25.78 -4.29 23.40
N GLY A 32 -25.60 -3.15 22.75
CA GLY A 32 -26.19 -2.87 21.43
C GLY A 32 -25.80 -3.94 20.40
N ARG A 33 -26.76 -4.36 19.57
CA ARG A 33 -26.57 -5.40 18.57
C ARG A 33 -26.84 -4.88 17.16
N GLY A 34 -25.97 -5.25 16.24
CA GLY A 34 -26.21 -5.25 14.81
C GLY A 34 -26.51 -6.67 14.30
N ARG A 35 -26.56 -6.84 12.98
CA ARG A 35 -26.75 -8.16 12.35
C ARG A 35 -25.57 -9.09 12.67
N LEU A 36 -25.86 -10.40 12.72
CA LEU A 36 -24.87 -11.48 12.89
C LEU A 36 -24.02 -11.31 14.16
N ASP A 37 -24.67 -10.97 15.27
CA ASP A 37 -24.07 -10.75 16.60
C ASP A 37 -22.95 -9.70 16.64
N ARG A 38 -22.85 -8.83 15.62
CA ARG A 38 -21.92 -7.69 15.67
C ARG A 38 -22.37 -6.71 16.75
N GLN A 39 -21.43 -6.21 17.53
CA GLN A 39 -21.74 -5.25 18.57
C GLN A 39 -21.89 -3.85 17.98
N TRP A 40 -22.91 -3.13 18.40
CA TRP A 40 -23.10 -1.71 18.12
C TRP A 40 -22.68 -0.90 19.34
N HIS A 41 -21.67 -0.04 19.17
CA HIS A 41 -21.10 0.79 20.23
C HIS A 41 -21.25 2.26 19.89
N ALA A 42 -21.64 3.05 20.89
CA ALA A 42 -21.66 4.50 20.79
C ALA A 42 -21.45 5.14 22.18
N PRO A 43 -20.71 6.24 22.28
CA PRO A 43 -20.64 7.05 23.50
C PRO A 43 -22.03 7.47 24.00
N HIS A 44 -22.11 7.76 25.30
CA HIS A 44 -23.37 8.17 25.92
C HIS A 44 -23.90 9.47 25.30
N GLY A 45 -25.14 9.43 24.81
CA GLY A 45 -25.81 10.59 24.23
C GLY A 45 -25.35 11.01 22.83
N SER A 46 -24.39 10.30 22.22
CA SER A 46 -23.85 10.69 20.90
C SER A 46 -24.66 10.15 19.72
N SER A 47 -25.42 9.08 19.91
CA SER A 47 -26.20 8.39 18.87
C SER A 47 -27.69 8.38 19.17
N ILE A 48 -28.49 8.03 18.16
CA ILE A 48 -29.87 7.59 18.34
C ILE A 48 -29.87 6.07 18.44
N ALA A 49 -30.39 5.55 19.55
CA ALA A 49 -30.75 4.16 19.74
C ALA A 49 -32.28 4.09 19.92
N LEU A 50 -32.98 3.71 18.87
CA LEU A 50 -34.44 3.69 18.79
C LEU A 50 -34.90 2.28 18.42
N SER A 51 -35.88 1.74 19.14
CA SER A 51 -36.57 0.53 18.74
C SER A 51 -38.09 0.72 18.77
N ALA A 52 -38.79 0.11 17.83
CA ALA A 52 -40.25 0.11 17.76
C ALA A 52 -40.81 -1.29 17.44
N THR A 53 -41.93 -1.66 18.06
CA THR A 53 -42.70 -2.87 17.67
C THR A 53 -43.79 -2.51 16.69
N LEU A 54 -43.85 -3.24 15.58
CA LEU A 54 -44.87 -3.08 14.54
C LEU A 54 -45.51 -4.46 14.28
N PRO A 55 -46.83 -4.56 13.99
CA PRO A 55 -47.40 -5.81 13.44
C PRO A 55 -46.67 -6.15 12.14
N LEU A 56 -46.48 -7.40 11.70
CA LEU A 56 -45.87 -7.74 10.38
C LEU A 56 -46.88 -7.62 9.21
N PRO A 57 -46.44 -7.49 7.93
CA PRO A 57 -47.36 -7.56 6.80
C PRO A 57 -48.05 -8.94 6.76
N ASP A 58 -49.34 -8.95 6.40
CA ASP A 58 -50.12 -10.18 6.29
C ASP A 58 -49.54 -11.17 5.28
N ASP A 59 -48.93 -10.67 4.20
CA ASP A 59 -48.24 -11.48 3.21
C ASP A 59 -46.78 -11.76 3.64
N PRO A 60 -46.42 -13.01 3.97
CA PRO A 60 -45.06 -13.36 4.38
C PRO A 60 -44.00 -13.07 3.32
N ARG A 61 -44.38 -13.00 2.04
CA ARG A 61 -43.46 -12.66 0.94
C ARG A 61 -42.91 -11.23 1.06
N ARG A 62 -43.60 -10.36 1.81
CA ARG A 62 -43.19 -8.97 2.05
C ARG A 62 -42.31 -8.79 3.28
N TRP A 63 -42.06 -9.83 4.07
CA TRP A 63 -41.25 -9.71 5.29
C TRP A 63 -39.80 -9.28 4.99
N GLY A 64 -39.25 -9.70 3.85
CA GLY A 64 -37.91 -9.27 3.40
C GLY A 64 -37.80 -7.77 3.12
N TRP A 65 -38.91 -7.11 2.80
CA TRP A 65 -38.97 -5.66 2.55
C TRP A 65 -38.97 -4.81 3.81
N VAL A 66 -39.31 -5.38 4.97
CA VAL A 66 -39.43 -4.62 6.23
C VAL A 66 -38.17 -3.80 6.55
N PRO A 67 -36.94 -4.37 6.60
CA PRO A 67 -35.74 -3.56 6.87
C PRO A 67 -35.45 -2.51 5.77
N LEU A 68 -35.82 -2.80 4.51
CA LEU A 68 -35.61 -1.91 3.37
C LEU A 68 -36.51 -0.66 3.49
N LEU A 69 -37.78 -0.88 3.79
CA LEU A 69 -38.78 0.17 3.98
C LEU A 69 -38.50 1.02 5.22
N VAL A 70 -38.03 0.41 6.31
CA VAL A 70 -37.53 1.17 7.48
C VAL A 70 -36.36 2.07 7.06
N GLY A 71 -35.47 1.59 6.19
CA GLY A 71 -34.39 2.40 5.62
C GLY A 71 -34.92 3.60 4.85
N LEU A 72 -35.95 3.38 4.04
CA LEU A 72 -36.62 4.45 3.31
C LEU A 72 -37.26 5.48 4.25
N CYS A 73 -37.88 5.07 5.38
CA CYS A 73 -38.38 6.00 6.39
C CYS A 73 -37.28 6.89 6.96
N VAL A 74 -36.16 6.29 7.35
CA VAL A 74 -35.01 7.03 7.90
C VAL A 74 -34.47 8.02 6.87
N ARG A 75 -34.33 7.58 5.61
CA ARG A 75 -33.94 8.45 4.50
C ARG A 75 -34.91 9.62 4.35
N THR A 76 -36.21 9.36 4.25
CA THR A 76 -37.22 10.41 4.08
C THR A 76 -37.22 11.41 5.23
N ALA A 77 -37.08 10.93 6.47
CA ALA A 77 -36.96 11.78 7.65
C ALA A 77 -35.70 12.68 7.59
N LEU A 78 -34.53 12.11 7.29
CA LEU A 78 -33.28 12.84 7.21
C LEU A 78 -33.24 13.81 6.02
N SER A 79 -33.77 13.44 4.86
CA SER A 79 -33.85 14.32 3.69
C SER A 79 -34.80 15.51 3.89
N ARG A 80 -35.77 15.42 4.81
CA ARG A 80 -36.60 16.56 5.20
C ARG A 80 -35.93 17.50 6.19
N LEU A 81 -35.14 16.95 7.11
CA LEU A 81 -34.50 17.71 8.19
C LEU A 81 -33.13 18.27 7.80
N THR A 82 -32.49 17.73 6.77
CA THR A 82 -31.11 18.02 6.39
C THR A 82 -30.97 18.24 4.88
N HIS A 83 -29.85 18.81 4.47
CA HIS A 83 -29.47 18.96 3.06
C HIS A 83 -28.61 17.78 2.56
N LEU A 84 -28.45 16.72 3.38
CA LEU A 84 -27.58 15.60 3.06
C LEU A 84 -28.19 14.73 1.96
N ASP A 85 -27.33 14.23 1.08
CA ASP A 85 -27.70 13.16 0.16
C ASP A 85 -27.63 11.81 0.90
N VAL A 86 -28.80 11.22 1.14
CA VAL A 86 -28.96 10.00 1.96
C VAL A 86 -29.33 8.83 1.06
N GLY A 87 -28.48 7.80 1.11
CA GLY A 87 -28.57 6.60 0.30
C GLY A 87 -28.77 5.36 1.16
N LEU A 88 -29.25 4.29 0.54
CA LEU A 88 -29.51 3.02 1.20
C LEU A 88 -28.57 1.95 0.66
N LYS A 89 -27.85 1.27 1.55
CA LYS A 89 -27.09 0.08 1.18
C LYS A 89 -27.83 -1.15 1.64
N TRP A 90 -28.14 -2.03 0.69
CA TRP A 90 -28.86 -3.25 0.98
C TRP A 90 -28.04 -4.13 1.95
N PRO A 91 -28.67 -4.75 2.95
CA PRO A 91 -30.11 -4.71 3.22
C PRO A 91 -30.53 -3.73 4.32
N ASN A 92 -29.59 -3.06 5.00
CA ASN A 92 -29.92 -2.44 6.28
C ASN A 92 -29.02 -1.27 6.70
N ASP A 93 -28.21 -0.72 5.79
CA ASP A 93 -27.27 0.34 6.11
C ASP A 93 -27.74 1.68 5.53
N ILE A 94 -27.71 2.72 6.37
CA ILE A 94 -28.00 4.11 5.98
C ILE A 94 -26.68 4.79 5.68
N LEU A 95 -26.55 5.38 4.50
CA LEU A 95 -25.34 6.05 4.04
C LEU A 95 -25.60 7.53 3.77
N VAL A 96 -24.55 8.34 3.92
CA VAL A 96 -24.53 9.74 3.49
C VAL A 96 -23.44 9.88 2.43
N CYS A 97 -23.75 10.58 1.35
CA CYS A 97 -22.75 10.99 0.37
C CYS A 97 -21.98 12.19 0.94
N THR A 98 -20.67 12.03 1.13
CA THR A 98 -19.79 13.11 1.56
C THR A 98 -19.60 14.14 0.45
N GLU A 99 -19.04 15.31 0.79
CA GLU A 99 -18.68 16.33 -0.22
C GLU A 99 -17.72 15.81 -1.31
N SER A 100 -16.90 14.81 -0.98
CA SER A 100 -16.04 14.10 -1.94
C SER A 100 -16.78 13.15 -2.89
N GLY A 101 -18.11 13.00 -2.75
CA GLY A 101 -18.92 12.06 -3.53
C GLY A 101 -18.84 10.62 -3.05
N THR A 102 -18.32 10.38 -1.83
CA THR A 102 -18.12 9.04 -1.27
C THR A 102 -19.26 8.68 -0.31
N TRP A 103 -19.81 7.47 -0.43
CA TRP A 103 -20.84 7.00 0.48
C TRP A 103 -20.24 6.44 1.78
N ARG A 104 -20.51 7.09 2.93
CA ARG A 104 -20.08 6.63 4.26
C ARG A 104 -21.28 6.24 5.12
N LYS A 105 -21.08 5.26 6.00
CA LYS A 105 -22.15 4.68 6.83
C LYS A 105 -22.52 5.57 8.00
N LEU A 106 -23.74 6.09 7.98
CA LEU A 106 -24.33 6.88 9.06
C LEU A 106 -24.95 6.00 10.15
N GLY A 107 -25.48 4.84 9.78
CA GLY A 107 -26.21 4.00 10.72
C GLY A 107 -26.67 2.68 10.15
N GLY A 108 -27.44 1.95 10.94
CA GLY A 108 -27.94 0.64 10.56
C GLY A 108 -29.29 0.30 11.18
N ILE A 109 -29.96 -0.65 10.53
CA ILE A 109 -31.27 -1.18 10.92
C ILE A 109 -31.12 -2.64 11.31
N LEU A 110 -31.84 -3.05 12.35
CA LEU A 110 -31.94 -4.44 12.79
C LEU A 110 -33.41 -4.79 13.04
N CYS A 111 -33.98 -5.62 12.18
CA CYS A 111 -35.34 -6.12 12.33
C CYS A 111 -35.32 -7.54 12.87
N GLU A 112 -36.07 -7.79 13.95
CA GLU A 112 -36.23 -9.11 14.58
C GLU A 112 -37.71 -9.47 14.64
N ALA A 113 -38.10 -10.60 14.05
CA ALA A 113 -39.48 -11.07 14.10
C ALA A 113 -39.85 -11.55 15.51
N THR A 114 -41.07 -11.23 15.95
CA THR A 114 -41.62 -11.69 17.23
C THR A 114 -42.59 -12.84 16.97
N GLY A 115 -42.41 -13.97 17.66
CA GLY A 115 -43.36 -15.09 17.60
C GLY A 115 -44.67 -14.79 18.35
N GLY A 116 -45.69 -15.63 18.13
CA GLY A 116 -46.99 -15.54 18.82
C GLY A 116 -48.19 -15.65 17.88
N GLU A 117 -49.41 -15.50 18.42
CA GLU A 117 -50.67 -15.52 17.63
C GLU A 117 -50.80 -14.33 16.66
N HIS A 118 -50.07 -13.24 16.91
CA HIS A 118 -49.96 -12.09 16.03
C HIS A 118 -48.47 -11.83 15.71
N PRO A 119 -47.95 -12.28 14.56
CA PRO A 119 -46.56 -12.07 14.20
C PRO A 119 -46.26 -10.57 14.07
N GLY A 120 -45.21 -10.13 14.74
CA GLY A 120 -44.76 -8.74 14.76
C GLY A 120 -43.28 -8.64 14.43
N VAL A 121 -42.77 -7.42 14.39
CA VAL A 121 -41.36 -7.12 14.17
C VAL A 121 -40.91 -6.04 15.13
N ILE A 122 -39.76 -6.26 15.74
CA ILE A 122 -39.01 -5.25 16.47
C ILE A 122 -38.03 -4.63 15.49
N VAL A 123 -38.22 -3.35 15.21
CA VAL A 123 -37.37 -2.54 14.34
C VAL A 123 -36.43 -1.73 15.20
N GLY A 124 -35.14 -2.08 15.19
CA GLY A 124 -34.06 -1.30 15.80
C GLY A 124 -33.39 -0.39 14.77
N ILE A 125 -33.19 0.88 15.14
CA ILE A 125 -32.57 1.92 14.33
C ILE A 125 -31.44 2.55 15.17
N GLY A 126 -30.22 2.40 14.67
CA GLY A 126 -29.02 3.02 15.23
C GLY A 126 -28.45 4.07 14.27
N LEU A 127 -28.40 5.34 14.68
CA LEU A 127 -27.83 6.43 13.87
C LEU A 127 -26.74 7.19 14.61
N ASN A 128 -25.64 7.47 13.91
CA ASN A 128 -24.57 8.30 14.40
C ASN A 128 -24.92 9.78 14.22
N VAL A 129 -24.96 10.55 15.31
CA VAL A 129 -25.36 11.95 15.29
C VAL A 129 -24.17 12.84 15.63
N TRP A 130 -23.63 12.71 16.83
CA TRP A 130 -22.60 13.60 17.39
C TRP A 130 -21.20 13.01 17.46
N GLN A 131 -21.03 11.73 17.07
CA GLN A 131 -19.71 11.09 17.13
C GLN A 131 -18.68 11.79 16.24
N ASN A 132 -17.47 11.99 16.77
CA ASN A 132 -16.32 12.42 15.97
C ASN A 132 -15.61 11.20 15.32
N GLU A 133 -14.63 11.46 14.44
CA GLU A 133 -13.94 10.39 13.68
C GLU A 133 -13.29 9.33 14.58
N SER A 134 -12.74 9.71 15.73
CA SER A 134 -12.08 8.78 16.65
C SER A 134 -13.04 7.89 17.44
N GLU A 135 -14.32 8.26 17.51
CA GLU A 135 -15.38 7.51 18.21
C GLU A 135 -16.13 6.54 17.29
N LEU A 136 -15.83 6.58 15.99
CA LEU A 136 -16.45 5.71 14.99
C LEU A 136 -15.66 4.40 14.83
N PRO A 137 -16.34 3.30 14.46
CA PRO A 137 -15.71 1.97 14.40
C PRO A 137 -14.76 1.79 13.20
N SER A 138 -14.82 2.66 12.19
CA SER A 138 -13.95 2.64 11.02
C SER A 138 -14.07 3.93 10.21
N ASP A 139 -13.11 4.18 9.31
CA ASP A 139 -13.11 5.31 8.39
C ASP A 139 -14.30 5.28 7.40
N ALA A 140 -14.87 4.10 7.16
CA ALA A 140 -16.06 3.94 6.33
C ALA A 140 -17.36 4.42 7.02
N ALA A 141 -17.34 4.67 8.33
CA ALA A 141 -18.46 5.23 9.08
C ALA A 141 -18.40 6.76 9.13
N THR A 142 -19.54 7.40 9.37
CA THR A 142 -19.67 8.86 9.54
C THR A 142 -20.77 9.18 10.56
N SER A 143 -20.98 10.47 10.87
CA SER A 143 -22.03 11.00 11.73
C SER A 143 -22.65 12.25 11.12
N LEU A 144 -23.83 12.67 11.59
CA LEU A 144 -24.43 13.93 11.12
C LEU A 144 -23.51 15.13 11.36
N SER A 145 -22.87 15.20 12.54
CA SER A 145 -21.96 16.29 12.90
C SER A 145 -20.70 16.37 12.02
N ILE A 146 -20.13 15.23 11.62
CA ILE A 146 -19.01 15.18 10.67
C ILE A 146 -19.40 15.74 9.30
N ASN A 147 -20.66 15.55 8.90
CA ASN A 147 -21.21 16.11 7.66
C ASN A 147 -21.84 17.50 7.87
N GLY A 148 -21.43 18.23 8.91
CA GLY A 148 -21.84 19.63 9.13
C GLY A 148 -23.29 19.82 9.60
N VAL A 149 -24.00 18.75 9.98
CA VAL A 149 -25.38 18.81 10.47
C VAL A 149 -25.39 18.75 12.00
N TYR A 150 -25.87 19.82 12.63
CA TYR A 150 -25.98 19.95 14.07
C TYR A 150 -27.46 20.04 14.48
N LEU A 151 -28.11 18.88 14.62
CA LEU A 151 -29.52 18.76 15.01
C LEU A 151 -29.65 17.95 16.30
N ASP A 152 -30.54 18.40 17.18
CA ASP A 152 -30.94 17.59 18.34
C ASP A 152 -31.52 16.24 17.89
N ARG A 153 -31.32 15.22 18.72
CA ARG A 153 -31.77 13.85 18.43
C ARG A 153 -33.29 13.73 18.38
N GLU A 154 -34.00 14.53 19.18
CA GLU A 154 -35.45 14.47 19.32
C GLU A 154 -36.21 14.74 18.01
N PRO A 155 -35.97 15.84 17.27
CA PRO A 155 -36.58 16.07 15.96
C PRO A 155 -36.39 14.91 14.97
N ILE A 156 -35.20 14.30 14.97
CA ILE A 156 -34.88 13.17 14.10
C ILE A 156 -35.71 11.94 14.50
N ILE A 157 -35.79 11.63 15.80
CA ILE A 157 -36.59 10.51 16.32
C ILE A 157 -38.06 10.70 15.97
N VAL A 158 -38.62 11.89 16.19
CA VAL A 158 -40.03 12.18 15.88
C VAL A 158 -40.30 12.00 14.39
N ALA A 159 -39.46 12.58 13.53
CA ALA A 159 -39.63 12.44 12.07
C ALA A 159 -39.54 10.97 11.61
N ILE A 160 -38.63 10.17 12.19
CA ILE A 160 -38.55 8.73 11.89
C ILE A 160 -39.82 8.00 12.32
N LEU A 161 -40.36 8.30 13.51
CA LEU A 161 -41.57 7.67 14.01
C LEU A 161 -42.82 8.03 13.18
N ASP A 162 -42.92 9.28 12.73
CA ASP A 162 -43.98 9.73 11.81
C ASP A 162 -43.90 8.96 10.48
N GLU A 163 -42.70 8.83 9.90
CA GLU A 163 -42.51 8.06 8.66
C GLU A 163 -42.78 6.56 8.85
N LEU A 164 -42.44 5.98 10.00
CA LEU A 164 -42.78 4.58 10.32
C LEU A 164 -44.30 4.37 10.44
N ALA A 165 -45.01 5.33 11.01
CA ALA A 165 -46.47 5.28 11.12
C ALA A 165 -47.15 5.37 9.73
N GLU A 166 -46.60 6.18 8.82
CA GLU A 166 -47.12 6.27 7.45
C GLU A 166 -46.78 5.03 6.62
N ILE A 167 -45.55 4.52 6.69
CA ILE A 167 -45.15 3.37 5.86
C ILE A 167 -45.91 2.12 6.22
N GLN A 168 -46.26 1.93 7.51
CA GLN A 168 -46.99 0.75 7.97
C GLN A 168 -48.35 0.60 7.27
N LYS A 169 -48.97 1.71 6.85
CA LYS A 169 -50.25 1.69 6.13
C LYS A 169 -50.14 1.09 4.72
N VAL A 170 -48.93 1.09 4.15
CA VAL A 170 -48.69 0.74 2.73
C VAL A 170 -47.62 -0.32 2.52
N TRP A 171 -46.94 -0.80 3.57
CA TRP A 171 -45.82 -1.72 3.46
C TRP A 171 -46.14 -3.12 2.89
N GLY A 172 -47.42 -3.51 2.89
CA GLY A 172 -47.92 -4.72 2.23
C GLY A 172 -48.15 -4.55 0.73
N THR A 173 -47.95 -3.34 0.20
CA THR A 173 -48.05 -2.99 -1.21
C THR A 173 -46.66 -2.82 -1.82
N SER A 174 -46.58 -2.78 -3.16
CA SER A 174 -45.34 -2.53 -3.90
C SER A 174 -45.11 -1.05 -4.24
N ASN A 175 -45.94 -0.13 -3.73
CA ASN A 175 -45.93 1.28 -4.15
C ASN A 175 -44.63 2.03 -3.81
N LEU A 176 -43.84 1.53 -2.85
CA LEU A 176 -42.59 2.15 -2.40
C LEU A 176 -41.35 1.36 -2.83
N ASP A 177 -41.53 0.26 -3.58
CA ASP A 177 -40.42 -0.60 -3.97
C ASP A 177 -39.49 0.16 -4.93
N ASP A 178 -40.05 0.93 -5.86
CA ASP A 178 -39.28 1.74 -6.80
C ASP A 178 -38.57 2.91 -6.12
N ASP A 179 -39.18 3.53 -5.11
CA ASP A 179 -38.54 4.57 -4.30
C ASP A 179 -37.32 4.02 -3.54
N TYR A 180 -37.43 2.81 -3.00
CA TYR A 180 -36.30 2.13 -2.40
C TYR A 180 -35.22 1.79 -3.44
N ARG A 181 -35.59 1.21 -4.59
CA ARG A 181 -34.64 0.88 -5.67
C ARG A 181 -33.88 2.12 -6.13
N ALA A 182 -34.56 3.24 -6.32
CA ALA A 182 -33.95 4.51 -6.71
C ALA A 182 -32.98 5.06 -5.65
N ALA A 183 -33.24 4.80 -4.37
CA ALA A 183 -32.38 5.19 -3.25
C ALA A 183 -31.25 4.17 -2.95
N CYS A 184 -31.28 2.98 -3.55
CA CYS A 184 -30.38 1.90 -3.21
C CYS A 184 -29.05 2.02 -3.97
N VAL A 185 -27.99 2.41 -3.28
CA VAL A 185 -26.66 2.59 -3.90
C VAL A 185 -25.97 1.26 -4.23
N THR A 186 -26.55 0.14 -3.81
CA THR A 186 -26.03 -1.20 -4.13
C THR A 186 -26.43 -1.61 -5.55
N VAL A 187 -27.61 -1.19 -6.02
CA VAL A 187 -28.09 -1.51 -7.37
C VAL A 187 -27.24 -0.77 -8.41
N GLY A 188 -26.88 -1.47 -9.49
CA GLY A 188 -25.96 -1.01 -10.52
C GLY A 188 -24.48 -1.18 -10.18
N GLN A 189 -24.14 -1.66 -8.97
CA GLN A 189 -22.76 -1.95 -8.59
C GLN A 189 -22.43 -3.42 -8.80
N HIS A 190 -21.17 -3.70 -9.15
CA HIS A 190 -20.65 -5.05 -9.06
C HIS A 190 -20.30 -5.37 -7.60
N VAL A 191 -20.81 -6.49 -7.10
CA VAL A 191 -20.75 -6.83 -5.68
C VAL A 191 -20.46 -8.30 -5.47
N LYS A 192 -19.81 -8.58 -4.35
CA LYS A 192 -19.60 -9.92 -3.82
C LYS A 192 -20.50 -10.11 -2.60
N VAL A 193 -21.37 -11.11 -2.70
CA VAL A 193 -22.31 -11.54 -1.68
C VAL A 193 -21.76 -12.79 -1.01
N SER A 194 -21.38 -12.64 0.26
CA SER A 194 -20.96 -13.77 1.09
C SER A 194 -22.14 -14.32 1.87
N THR A 195 -22.31 -15.64 1.86
CA THR A 195 -23.40 -16.33 2.56
C THR A 195 -22.86 -17.20 3.69
N ALA A 196 -23.70 -17.55 4.67
CA ALA A 196 -23.28 -18.37 5.81
C ALA A 196 -23.07 -19.86 5.46
N HIS A 197 -23.68 -20.33 4.36
CA HIS A 197 -23.82 -21.76 4.08
C HIS A 197 -23.45 -22.16 2.64
N ALA A 198 -23.13 -21.20 1.77
CA ALA A 198 -22.73 -21.46 0.38
C ALA A 198 -21.47 -20.65 0.01
N ALA A 199 -20.86 -21.01 -1.11
CA ALA A 199 -19.76 -20.24 -1.69
C ALA A 199 -20.21 -18.80 -1.97
N ASP A 200 -19.24 -17.87 -1.91
CA ASP A 200 -19.50 -16.48 -2.26
C ASP A 200 -20.02 -16.37 -3.70
N ALA A 201 -21.03 -15.53 -3.90
CA ALA A 201 -21.55 -15.21 -5.22
C ALA A 201 -21.11 -13.79 -5.61
N GLU A 202 -20.72 -13.61 -6.86
CA GLU A 202 -20.24 -12.33 -7.38
C GLU A 202 -20.94 -12.00 -8.70
N GLY A 203 -21.24 -10.73 -8.91
CA GLY A 203 -21.92 -10.24 -10.10
C GLY A 203 -22.45 -8.81 -9.94
N VAL A 204 -23.15 -8.33 -10.96
CA VAL A 204 -23.80 -7.00 -10.91
C VAL A 204 -25.10 -7.10 -10.13
N ALA A 205 -25.26 -6.28 -9.09
CA ALA A 205 -26.55 -6.11 -8.43
C ALA A 205 -27.51 -5.37 -9.36
N VAL A 206 -28.40 -6.09 -10.04
CA VAL A 206 -29.26 -5.53 -11.09
C VAL A 206 -30.62 -5.09 -10.58
N ASP A 207 -31.10 -5.66 -9.47
CA ASP A 207 -32.44 -5.36 -8.94
C ASP A 207 -32.58 -5.77 -7.46
N ILE A 208 -33.67 -5.30 -6.84
CA ILE A 208 -34.27 -5.85 -5.64
C ILE A 208 -35.62 -6.46 -6.04
N ASP A 209 -35.80 -7.77 -5.89
CA ASP A 209 -37.01 -8.44 -6.37
C ASP A 209 -38.26 -8.16 -5.52
N GLU A 210 -39.42 -8.68 -5.95
CA GLU A 210 -40.71 -8.51 -5.26
C GLU A 210 -40.73 -8.97 -3.80
N SER A 211 -39.77 -9.82 -3.39
CA SER A 211 -39.60 -10.33 -2.02
C SER A 211 -38.51 -9.60 -1.22
N GLY A 212 -37.85 -8.60 -1.80
CA GLY A 212 -36.82 -7.78 -1.13
C GLY A 212 -35.42 -8.39 -1.22
N ARG A 213 -35.22 -9.37 -2.11
CA ARG A 213 -33.93 -10.06 -2.29
C ARG A 213 -33.07 -9.30 -3.30
N LEU A 214 -31.77 -9.24 -3.04
CA LEU A 214 -30.81 -8.67 -3.97
C LEU A 214 -30.60 -9.63 -5.16
N VAL A 215 -30.87 -9.18 -6.38
CA VAL A 215 -30.68 -9.97 -7.59
C VAL A 215 -29.31 -9.67 -8.18
N LEU A 216 -28.44 -10.68 -8.21
CA LEU A 216 -27.15 -10.59 -8.91
C LEU A 216 -27.27 -11.17 -10.31
N GLU A 217 -26.79 -10.44 -11.31
CA GLU A 217 -26.52 -10.95 -12.65
C GLU A 217 -25.04 -11.36 -12.72
N GLN A 218 -24.81 -12.66 -12.94
CA GLN A 218 -23.48 -13.27 -13.09
C GLN A 218 -22.96 -13.12 -14.53
N SER A 219 -21.67 -13.40 -14.74
CA SER A 219 -21.02 -13.27 -16.06
C SER A 219 -21.61 -14.20 -17.14
N ASP A 220 -22.27 -15.29 -16.76
CA ASP A 220 -22.99 -16.19 -17.67
C ASP A 220 -24.42 -15.71 -17.99
N GLY A 221 -24.83 -14.55 -17.46
CA GLY A 221 -26.16 -13.99 -17.58
C GLY A 221 -27.19 -14.58 -16.61
N ALA A 222 -26.80 -15.50 -15.74
CA ALA A 222 -27.70 -16.05 -14.72
C ALA A 222 -28.06 -14.98 -13.69
N ARG A 223 -29.36 -14.93 -13.32
CA ARG A 223 -29.87 -14.02 -12.29
C ARG A 223 -30.21 -14.79 -11.02
N THR A 224 -29.46 -14.54 -9.97
CA THR A 224 -29.60 -15.25 -8.68
C THR A 224 -30.08 -14.30 -7.59
N PRO A 225 -31.24 -14.55 -6.97
CA PRO A 225 -31.73 -13.75 -5.85
C PRO A 225 -31.11 -14.20 -4.52
N HIS A 226 -30.68 -13.23 -3.70
CA HIS A 226 -30.08 -13.45 -2.39
C HIS A 226 -30.93 -12.82 -1.27
N ALA A 227 -31.38 -13.65 -0.32
CA ALA A 227 -32.21 -13.21 0.79
C ALA A 227 -31.39 -12.60 1.93
N VAL A 228 -31.96 -11.60 2.62
CA VAL A 228 -31.34 -10.92 3.77
C VAL A 228 -30.88 -11.91 4.85
N GLY A 229 -31.64 -12.98 5.10
CA GLY A 229 -31.33 -13.98 6.12
C GLY A 229 -30.07 -14.79 5.83
N ASP A 230 -29.76 -15.03 4.56
CA ASP A 230 -28.66 -15.91 4.13
C ASP A 230 -27.34 -15.16 3.93
N VAL A 231 -27.41 -13.82 3.76
CA VAL A 231 -26.26 -12.98 3.43
C VAL A 231 -25.54 -12.47 4.67
N VAL A 232 -24.26 -12.82 4.76
CA VAL A 232 -23.32 -12.36 5.78
C VAL A 232 -22.82 -10.95 5.49
N HIS A 233 -22.39 -10.69 4.25
CA HIS A 233 -22.00 -9.35 3.81
C HIS A 233 -22.22 -9.13 2.32
N VAL A 234 -22.43 -7.87 1.94
CA VAL A 234 -22.31 -7.40 0.56
C VAL A 234 -21.20 -6.35 0.51
N ARG A 235 -20.19 -6.62 -0.33
CA ARG A 235 -19.06 -5.72 -0.56
C ARG A 235 -19.00 -5.37 -2.04
N PRO A 236 -18.61 -4.12 -2.38
CA PRO A 236 -18.20 -3.82 -3.75
C PRO A 236 -17.17 -4.85 -4.20
N ALA A 237 -17.32 -5.31 -5.44
CA ALA A 237 -16.39 -6.22 -6.09
C ALA A 237 -16.15 -5.71 -7.50
N MET A 238 -15.10 -6.17 -8.17
CA MET A 238 -14.74 -5.65 -9.48
C MET A 238 -15.39 -6.44 -10.61
N PRO A 239 -16.01 -5.81 -11.62
CA PRO A 239 -16.45 -6.54 -12.81
C PRO A 239 -15.24 -7.20 -13.50
N PRO A 240 -15.44 -8.34 -14.17
CA PRO A 240 -14.42 -8.91 -15.06
C PRO A 240 -13.98 -7.85 -16.07
N ALA A 241 -12.67 -7.64 -16.20
CA ALA A 241 -12.14 -6.52 -16.98
C ALA A 241 -12.39 -6.61 -18.50
N SER A 242 -12.84 -7.78 -18.98
CA SER A 242 -13.35 -8.01 -20.35
C SER A 242 -14.61 -7.19 -20.67
N ASP A 243 -15.38 -6.81 -19.64
CA ASP A 243 -16.65 -6.07 -19.78
C ASP A 243 -16.52 -4.55 -19.50
N LEU A 244 -15.31 -4.06 -19.18
CA LEU A 244 -15.08 -2.64 -18.88
C LEU A 244 -15.02 -1.80 -20.16
N ARG A 245 -15.90 -0.80 -20.28
CA ARG A 245 -15.77 0.23 -21.34
C ARG A 245 -14.54 1.10 -21.05
N PRO A 246 -13.93 1.76 -22.06
CA PRO A 246 -12.76 2.63 -21.84
C PRO A 246 -12.94 3.71 -20.74
N VAL A 247 -14.17 4.20 -20.55
CA VAL A 247 -14.54 5.15 -19.49
C VAL A 247 -14.45 4.52 -18.09
N ASP A 248 -14.73 3.22 -17.98
CA ASP A 248 -14.70 2.48 -16.71
C ASP A 248 -13.25 2.17 -16.29
N ARG A 249 -12.31 2.04 -17.26
CA ARG A 249 -10.87 1.94 -16.99
C ARG A 249 -10.27 3.24 -16.45
N ALA A 250 -10.67 4.39 -16.99
CA ALA A 250 -10.21 5.69 -16.48
C ALA A 250 -10.69 5.91 -15.03
N ARG A 251 -11.97 5.65 -14.74
CA ARG A 251 -12.53 5.68 -13.38
C ARG A 251 -11.86 4.70 -12.42
N PHE A 252 -11.36 3.55 -12.90
CA PHE A 252 -10.60 2.63 -12.09
C PHE A 252 -9.25 3.22 -11.66
N VAL A 253 -8.49 3.76 -12.61
CA VAL A 253 -7.21 4.43 -12.32
C VAL A 253 -7.41 5.60 -11.37
N ASP A 254 -8.45 6.42 -11.60
CA ASP A 254 -8.77 7.56 -10.74
C ASP A 254 -9.03 7.13 -9.28
N ARG A 255 -9.76 6.02 -9.07
CA ARG A 255 -10.03 5.49 -7.72
C ARG A 255 -8.77 4.96 -7.03
N ILE A 256 -7.92 4.23 -7.75
CA ILE A 256 -6.66 3.70 -7.22
C ILE A 256 -5.73 4.86 -6.84
N GLU A 257 -5.63 5.88 -7.68
CA GLU A 257 -4.83 7.06 -7.41
C GLU A 257 -5.38 7.87 -6.22
N GLU A 258 -6.69 8.04 -6.11
CA GLU A 258 -7.31 8.70 -4.95
C GLU A 258 -7.01 7.96 -3.64
N GLN A 259 -7.06 6.62 -3.66
CA GLN A 259 -6.67 5.79 -2.52
C GLN A 259 -5.19 5.96 -2.15
N LEU A 260 -4.29 5.90 -3.14
CA LEU A 260 -2.84 6.05 -2.92
C LEU A 260 -2.43 7.45 -2.45
N LEU A 261 -3.11 8.48 -2.92
CA LEU A 261 -2.78 9.88 -2.62
C LEU A 261 -3.58 10.42 -1.43
N HIS A 262 -4.58 9.69 -0.93
CA HIS A 262 -5.50 10.09 0.14
C HIS A 262 -6.11 11.48 -0.09
N SER A 263 -6.36 11.84 -1.36
CA SER A 263 -6.94 13.13 -1.76
C SER A 263 -7.39 13.07 -3.24
N PRO A 264 -8.59 13.57 -3.58
CA PRO A 264 -9.09 13.58 -4.95
C PRO A 264 -8.36 14.62 -5.82
N ARG A 265 -8.28 14.35 -7.13
CA ARG A 265 -7.77 15.29 -8.12
C ARG A 265 -8.79 16.37 -8.43
N THR A 266 -8.59 17.54 -7.85
CA THR A 266 -9.48 18.69 -8.02
C THR A 266 -8.77 19.92 -8.57
N LEU A 267 -7.44 19.88 -8.66
CA LEU A 267 -6.61 21.04 -8.94
C LEU A 267 -5.88 20.93 -10.28
N ARG A 268 -5.78 22.08 -10.96
CA ARG A 268 -4.85 22.33 -12.06
C ARG A 268 -3.52 22.83 -11.51
N ARG A 269 -2.52 22.88 -12.39
CA ARG A 269 -1.18 23.39 -12.03
C ARG A 269 -1.18 24.83 -11.55
N ALA A 270 -2.01 25.68 -12.18
CA ALA A 270 -2.15 27.07 -11.81
C ALA A 270 -2.66 27.18 -10.36
N ASP A 271 -3.69 26.40 -10.03
CA ASP A 271 -4.28 26.33 -8.69
C ASP A 271 -3.23 25.91 -7.64
N VAL A 272 -2.39 24.92 -7.96
CA VAL A 272 -1.30 24.51 -7.05
C VAL A 272 -0.32 25.65 -6.79
N SER A 273 0.06 26.40 -7.81
CA SER A 273 1.01 27.51 -7.69
C SER A 273 0.42 28.67 -6.87
N GLU A 274 -0.86 28.98 -7.12
CA GLU A 274 -1.61 29.99 -6.39
C GLU A 274 -1.78 29.62 -4.91
N LEU A 275 -2.25 28.41 -4.62
CA LEU A 275 -2.46 27.93 -3.26
C LEU A 275 -1.14 27.77 -2.48
N ALA A 276 -0.05 27.39 -3.15
CA ALA A 276 1.27 27.31 -2.53
C ALA A 276 1.95 28.69 -2.38
N GLY A 277 1.37 29.77 -2.95
CA GLY A 277 1.88 31.13 -2.82
C GLY A 277 3.18 31.39 -3.58
N VAL A 278 3.37 30.75 -4.74
CA VAL A 278 4.61 30.81 -5.52
C VAL A 278 4.41 31.12 -6.99
N ASP A 279 5.41 31.76 -7.60
CA ASP A 279 5.43 31.94 -9.05
C ASP A 279 5.49 30.58 -9.76
N SER A 280 4.69 30.46 -10.82
CA SER A 280 4.46 29.27 -11.64
C SER A 280 5.74 28.60 -12.18
N ASP A 281 6.87 29.32 -12.27
CA ASP A 281 8.10 28.80 -12.86
C ASP A 281 8.84 27.81 -11.94
N PHE A 282 8.87 28.05 -10.63
CA PHE A 282 9.57 27.18 -9.67
C PHE A 282 8.86 25.82 -9.46
N PRO A 283 7.55 25.75 -9.18
CA PRO A 283 6.80 24.48 -9.13
C PRO A 283 6.89 23.68 -10.42
N ARG A 284 6.88 24.38 -11.58
CA ARG A 284 7.02 23.72 -12.88
C ARG A 284 8.36 23.01 -13.03
N ARG A 285 9.46 23.63 -12.56
CA ARG A 285 10.78 22.97 -12.51
C ARG A 285 10.79 21.80 -11.53
N LEU A 286 10.14 21.95 -10.38
CA LEU A 286 10.05 20.92 -9.34
C LEU A 286 9.33 19.66 -9.85
N TRP A 287 8.18 19.81 -10.51
CA TRP A 287 7.42 18.68 -11.05
C TRP A 287 8.12 17.95 -12.17
N ARG A 288 8.75 18.69 -13.08
CA ARG A 288 9.61 18.07 -14.10
C ARG A 288 10.78 17.30 -13.49
N ALA A 289 11.30 17.75 -12.35
CA ALA A 289 12.36 17.04 -11.65
C ALA A 289 11.84 15.75 -10.97
N LEU A 290 10.64 15.79 -10.38
CA LEU A 290 10.02 14.62 -9.73
C LEU A 290 9.53 13.54 -10.71
N GLY A 291 9.42 13.87 -12.00
CA GLY A 291 9.12 12.88 -13.05
C GLY A 291 7.63 12.71 -13.33
N PHE A 292 6.76 13.52 -12.75
CA PHE A 292 5.34 13.51 -13.10
C PHE A 292 5.18 13.97 -14.56
N ALA A 293 4.56 13.12 -15.38
CA ALA A 293 4.41 13.30 -16.81
C ALA A 293 3.76 14.64 -17.14
N ASN A 294 4.10 15.20 -18.31
CA ASN A 294 3.67 16.51 -18.80
C ASN A 294 2.14 16.67 -18.83
N ALA A 295 1.53 16.94 -17.68
CA ALA A 295 0.19 17.48 -17.61
C ALA A 295 0.14 18.73 -18.49
N ARG A 296 -0.96 18.98 -19.17
CA ARG A 296 -1.24 20.28 -19.78
C ARG A 296 -1.68 21.25 -18.69
N ASP A 297 -1.62 22.54 -18.97
CA ASP A 297 -2.02 23.55 -17.98
C ASP A 297 -3.53 23.46 -17.65
N GLU A 298 -4.33 22.91 -18.56
CA GLU A 298 -5.78 22.69 -18.40
C GLU A 298 -6.16 21.40 -17.65
N ASP A 299 -5.22 20.47 -17.44
CA ASP A 299 -5.51 19.15 -16.87
C ASP A 299 -5.75 19.26 -15.35
N VAL A 300 -6.83 18.64 -14.87
CA VAL A 300 -7.15 18.51 -13.44
C VAL A 300 -6.55 17.18 -12.94
N VAL A 301 -5.28 17.24 -12.56
CA VAL A 301 -4.50 16.04 -12.19
C VAL A 301 -3.78 16.17 -10.85
N PHE A 302 -3.93 17.31 -10.17
CA PHE A 302 -3.31 17.59 -8.87
C PHE A 302 -4.34 17.60 -7.75
N ASN A 303 -3.86 17.47 -6.53
CA ASN A 303 -4.67 17.48 -5.31
C ASN A 303 -4.03 18.32 -4.19
N GLU A 304 -4.67 18.37 -3.02
CA GLU A 304 -4.19 19.19 -1.90
C GLU A 304 -2.85 18.72 -1.33
N ARG A 305 -2.52 17.42 -1.46
CA ARG A 305 -1.21 16.88 -1.04
C ARG A 305 -0.08 17.40 -1.92
N ASP A 306 -0.34 17.64 -3.21
CA ASP A 306 0.63 18.25 -4.11
C ASP A 306 0.94 19.70 -3.70
N VAL A 307 -0.08 20.45 -3.28
CA VAL A 307 0.08 21.82 -2.75
C VAL A 307 0.97 21.82 -1.52
N GLU A 308 0.69 20.91 -0.57
CA GLU A 308 1.47 20.78 0.66
C GLU A 308 2.92 20.38 0.38
N ALA A 309 3.16 19.47 -0.57
CA ALA A 309 4.50 19.06 -0.97
C ALA A 309 5.30 20.24 -1.57
N VAL A 310 4.68 21.05 -2.43
CA VAL A 310 5.31 22.27 -2.98
C VAL A 310 5.57 23.28 -1.86
N ARG A 311 4.59 23.54 -0.99
CA ARG A 311 4.73 24.51 0.11
C ARG A 311 5.91 24.17 1.01
N ARG A 312 6.07 22.89 1.39
CA ARG A 312 7.23 22.43 2.18
C ARG A 312 8.57 22.70 1.49
N MET A 313 8.66 22.45 0.18
CA MET A 313 9.88 22.72 -0.58
C MET A 313 10.20 24.21 -0.66
N VAL A 314 9.17 25.04 -0.85
CA VAL A 314 9.30 26.50 -0.91
C VAL A 314 9.71 27.06 0.45
N GLU A 315 9.13 26.58 1.54
CA GLU A 315 9.48 26.99 2.90
C GLU A 315 10.95 26.69 3.21
N MET A 316 11.46 25.51 2.84
CA MET A 316 12.88 25.18 3.02
C MET A 316 13.80 26.13 2.25
N VAL A 317 13.41 26.55 1.04
CA VAL A 317 14.18 27.52 0.25
C VAL A 317 14.08 28.92 0.87
N GLY A 318 12.87 29.35 1.26
CA GLY A 318 12.63 30.67 1.86
C GLY A 318 13.31 30.86 3.21
N GLN A 319 13.44 29.78 4.00
CA GLN A 319 14.19 29.77 5.26
C GLN A 319 15.72 29.67 5.06
N GLY A 320 16.19 29.48 3.83
CA GLY A 320 17.62 29.36 3.53
C GLY A 320 18.25 28.03 3.94
N LEU A 321 17.44 26.99 4.25
CA LEU A 321 17.95 25.65 4.55
C LEU A 321 18.62 25.02 3.33
N ILE A 322 18.07 25.29 2.14
CA ILE A 322 18.61 24.89 0.83
C ILE A 322 18.38 26.01 -0.18
N ASN A 323 19.17 26.07 -1.25
CA ASN A 323 18.90 26.96 -2.39
C ASN A 323 18.03 26.25 -3.45
N GLU A 324 17.48 27.01 -4.40
CA GLU A 324 16.63 26.46 -5.48
C GLU A 324 17.34 25.36 -6.29
N GLN A 325 18.62 25.52 -6.60
CA GLN A 325 19.38 24.55 -7.38
C GLN A 325 19.48 23.20 -6.66
N THR A 326 19.74 23.23 -5.35
CA THR A 326 19.78 22.05 -4.47
C THR A 326 18.39 21.44 -4.35
N ALA A 327 17.34 22.25 -4.19
CA ALA A 327 15.95 21.78 -4.13
C ALA A 327 15.56 20.97 -5.39
N ILE A 328 15.88 21.50 -6.58
CA ILE A 328 15.66 20.79 -7.86
C ILE A 328 16.53 19.53 -7.96
N GLY A 329 17.76 19.55 -7.43
CA GLY A 329 18.62 18.38 -7.35
C GLY A 329 18.02 17.25 -6.49
N ILE A 330 17.50 17.61 -5.31
CA ILE A 330 16.82 16.67 -4.39
C ILE A 330 15.57 16.11 -5.05
N ALA A 331 14.71 16.96 -5.61
CA ALA A 331 13.50 16.55 -6.31
C ALA A 331 13.78 15.52 -7.41
N ARG A 332 14.85 15.74 -8.20
CA ARG A 332 15.27 14.80 -9.24
C ARG A 332 15.79 13.48 -8.70
N ALA A 333 16.54 13.51 -7.60
CA ALA A 333 17.03 12.30 -6.96
C ALA A 333 15.87 11.48 -6.39
N VAL A 334 14.94 12.13 -5.66
CA VAL A 334 13.74 11.50 -5.10
C VAL A 334 12.90 10.89 -6.22
N GLY A 335 12.52 11.68 -7.23
CA GLY A 335 11.66 11.22 -8.32
C GLY A 335 12.19 9.97 -9.03
N ARG A 336 13.49 9.97 -9.40
CA ARG A 336 14.12 8.81 -10.06
C ARG A 336 14.17 7.57 -9.16
N SER A 337 14.48 7.76 -7.88
CA SER A 337 14.58 6.65 -6.94
C SER A 337 13.20 6.04 -6.65
N THR A 338 12.18 6.87 -6.43
CA THR A 338 10.82 6.40 -6.13
C THR A 338 10.14 5.78 -7.35
N ASP A 339 10.36 6.32 -8.55
CA ASP A 339 9.85 5.77 -9.81
C ASP A 339 10.38 4.34 -10.05
N ARG A 340 11.69 4.15 -9.93
CA ARG A 340 12.32 2.83 -10.04
C ARG A 340 11.82 1.85 -8.97
N MET A 341 11.64 2.34 -7.75
CA MET A 341 11.17 1.52 -6.63
C MET A 341 9.69 1.13 -6.79
N ALA A 342 8.85 2.02 -7.31
CA ALA A 342 7.46 1.73 -7.65
C ALA A 342 7.36 0.67 -8.75
N MET A 343 8.15 0.80 -9.83
CA MET A 343 8.23 -0.23 -10.88
C MET A 343 8.69 -1.58 -10.35
N TRP A 344 9.74 -1.61 -9.52
CA TRP A 344 10.24 -2.84 -8.91
C TRP A 344 9.21 -3.49 -7.99
N THR A 345 8.53 -2.71 -7.16
CA THR A 345 7.50 -3.23 -6.26
C THR A 345 6.33 -3.81 -7.05
N LEU A 346 5.89 -3.11 -8.10
CA LEU A 346 4.85 -3.59 -9.00
C LEU A 346 5.24 -4.93 -9.64
N GLN A 347 6.48 -5.04 -10.12
CA GLN A 347 6.99 -6.29 -10.70
C GLN A 347 7.01 -7.42 -9.68
N LEU A 348 7.52 -7.20 -8.46
CA LEU A 348 7.60 -8.24 -7.42
C LEU A 348 6.21 -8.73 -6.98
N ILE A 349 5.25 -7.82 -6.85
CA ILE A 349 3.86 -8.19 -6.53
C ILE A 349 3.22 -8.95 -7.70
N SER A 350 3.43 -8.48 -8.93
CA SER A 350 2.98 -9.18 -10.13
C SER A 350 3.57 -10.60 -10.20
N ASP A 351 4.88 -10.75 -10.02
CA ASP A 351 5.57 -12.06 -10.07
C ASP A 351 5.09 -13.01 -8.96
N MET A 352 4.89 -12.50 -7.74
CA MET A 352 4.33 -13.27 -6.63
C MET A 352 2.93 -13.78 -6.94
N MET A 353 2.08 -12.97 -7.60
CA MET A 353 0.70 -13.33 -7.93
C MET A 353 0.60 -14.27 -9.14
N LEU A 354 1.54 -14.19 -10.08
CA LEU A 354 1.51 -14.93 -11.34
C LEU A 354 2.39 -16.19 -11.33
N ALA A 355 3.01 -16.52 -10.20
CA ALA A 355 4.00 -17.59 -10.08
C ALA A 355 3.46 -19.00 -10.46
N ASP A 356 2.16 -19.25 -10.33
CA ASP A 356 1.54 -20.56 -10.53
C ASP A 356 0.74 -20.72 -11.85
N GLU A 357 0.48 -19.66 -12.61
CA GLU A 357 -0.50 -19.71 -13.72
C GLU A 357 -0.16 -18.83 -14.94
N GLY A 358 0.90 -19.15 -15.67
CA GLY A 358 1.13 -18.69 -17.06
C GLY A 358 1.29 -17.16 -17.25
N PHE A 359 2.40 -16.75 -17.85
CA PHE A 359 2.88 -15.36 -18.03
C PHE A 359 2.04 -14.45 -18.96
N GLU A 360 0.71 -14.44 -18.87
CA GLU A 360 -0.12 -13.40 -19.48
C GLU A 360 -0.83 -12.58 -18.39
N VAL A 361 -0.43 -11.31 -18.29
CA VAL A 361 -1.17 -10.30 -17.54
C VAL A 361 -2.35 -9.89 -18.41
N ASP A 362 -3.49 -10.57 -18.29
CA ASP A 362 -4.75 -10.02 -18.76
C ASP A 362 -5.20 -8.89 -17.81
N THR A 363 -6.06 -8.03 -18.32
CA THR A 363 -6.68 -6.87 -17.72
C THR A 363 -7.29 -7.14 -16.33
N GLU A 364 -7.76 -8.35 -16.05
CA GLU A 364 -8.29 -8.79 -14.76
C GLU A 364 -7.18 -8.88 -13.70
N ARG A 365 -6.07 -9.53 -14.05
CA ARG A 365 -4.89 -9.65 -13.18
C ARG A 365 -4.22 -8.30 -12.91
N ALA A 366 -4.27 -7.38 -13.87
CA ALA A 366 -3.74 -6.03 -13.69
C ALA A 366 -4.47 -5.26 -12.58
N ALA A 367 -5.77 -5.48 -12.41
CA ALA A 367 -6.54 -4.82 -11.37
C ALA A 367 -6.29 -5.42 -9.99
N ASP A 368 -6.22 -6.74 -9.88
CA ASP A 368 -5.85 -7.41 -8.62
C ASP A 368 -4.45 -6.98 -8.15
N VAL A 369 -3.50 -6.88 -9.07
CA VAL A 369 -2.16 -6.36 -8.79
C VAL A 369 -2.24 -4.91 -8.32
N ALA A 370 -3.05 -4.06 -8.95
CA ALA A 370 -3.21 -2.66 -8.54
C ALA A 370 -3.84 -2.51 -7.15
N GLU A 371 -4.93 -3.23 -6.83
CA GLU A 371 -5.54 -3.23 -5.50
C GLU A 371 -4.58 -3.74 -4.44
N ARG A 372 -3.83 -4.80 -4.76
CA ARG A 372 -2.79 -5.31 -3.86
C ARG A 372 -1.69 -4.29 -3.66
N MET A 373 -1.31 -3.55 -4.70
CA MET A 373 -0.32 -2.47 -4.61
C MET A 373 -0.79 -1.32 -3.71
N VAL A 374 -2.09 -0.97 -3.70
CA VAL A 374 -2.65 -0.02 -2.73
C VAL A 374 -2.43 -0.51 -1.30
N ALA A 375 -2.85 -1.74 -1.01
CA ALA A 375 -2.68 -2.32 0.33
C ALA A 375 -1.19 -2.47 0.73
N VAL A 376 -0.31 -2.76 -0.22
CA VAL A 376 1.14 -2.80 0.01
C VAL A 376 1.70 -1.40 0.27
N ALA A 377 1.23 -0.38 -0.44
CA ALA A 377 1.68 1.00 -0.29
C ALA A 377 1.43 1.54 1.13
N ASP A 378 0.28 1.22 1.75
CA ASP A 378 -0.05 1.60 3.13
C ASP A 378 1.00 1.14 4.16
N HIS A 379 1.69 0.04 3.88
CA HIS A 379 2.76 -0.49 4.73
C HIS A 379 4.16 -0.11 4.24
N LEU A 380 4.36 -0.05 2.93
CA LEU A 380 5.65 0.20 2.31
C LEU A 380 6.07 1.67 2.45
N VAL A 381 5.15 2.62 2.28
CA VAL A 381 5.46 4.06 2.33
C VAL A 381 6.01 4.47 3.72
N PRO A 382 5.38 4.08 4.86
CA PRO A 382 5.95 4.35 6.18
C PRO A 382 7.32 3.68 6.40
N LEU A 383 7.52 2.48 5.87
CA LEU A 383 8.81 1.79 5.94
C LEU A 383 9.90 2.55 5.16
N VAL A 384 9.60 3.03 3.95
CA VAL A 384 10.50 3.84 3.13
C VAL A 384 10.84 5.15 3.85
N GLU A 385 9.87 5.79 4.51
CA GLU A 385 10.13 6.98 5.31
C GLU A 385 11.13 6.67 6.44
N HIS A 386 10.88 5.61 7.20
CA HIS A 386 11.76 5.18 8.28
C HIS A 386 13.18 4.86 7.79
N VAL A 387 13.30 4.06 6.72
CA VAL A 387 14.59 3.66 6.14
C VAL A 387 15.34 4.88 5.60
N THR A 388 14.64 5.82 4.95
CA THR A 388 15.22 7.10 4.52
C THR A 388 15.82 7.86 5.70
N ARG A 389 15.06 8.01 6.80
CA ARG A 389 15.55 8.69 8.01
C ARG A 389 16.80 7.99 8.58
N ARG A 390 16.79 6.66 8.62
CA ARG A 390 17.95 5.86 9.08
C ARG A 390 19.17 6.06 8.19
N ASN A 391 18.98 6.09 6.88
CA ASN A 391 20.05 6.30 5.90
C ASN A 391 20.63 7.72 5.96
N VAL A 392 19.79 8.72 6.23
CA VAL A 392 20.25 10.10 6.50
C VAL A 392 21.11 10.12 7.77
N ALA A 393 20.66 9.52 8.86
CA ALA A 393 21.43 9.44 10.11
C ALA A 393 22.79 8.74 9.90
N ASN A 394 22.80 7.62 9.17
CA ASN A 394 24.04 6.91 8.83
C ASN A 394 24.96 7.75 7.94
N SER A 395 24.41 8.53 7.02
CA SER A 395 25.19 9.42 6.14
C SER A 395 25.81 10.58 6.91
N ILE A 396 25.08 11.18 7.87
CA ILE A 396 25.59 12.21 8.77
C ILE A 396 26.71 11.63 9.64
N ALA A 397 26.52 10.44 10.23
CA ALA A 397 27.54 9.79 11.03
C ALA A 397 28.83 9.52 10.22
N ARG A 398 28.70 9.08 8.95
CA ARG A 398 29.84 8.94 8.04
C ARG A 398 30.51 10.27 7.74
N MET A 399 29.74 11.30 7.40
CA MET A 399 30.25 12.64 7.11
C MET A 399 31.03 13.22 8.30
N VAL A 400 30.51 13.08 9.52
CA VAL A 400 31.18 13.54 10.75
C VAL A 400 32.48 12.78 11.00
N ALA A 401 32.46 11.45 10.84
CA ALA A 401 33.66 10.64 10.97
C ALA A 401 34.72 10.97 9.90
N ASP A 402 34.29 11.31 8.69
CA ASP A 402 35.17 11.67 7.59
C ASP A 402 35.63 13.14 7.67
N ALA A 403 35.09 13.99 8.55
CA ALA A 403 35.45 15.40 8.70
C ALA A 403 36.65 15.67 9.62
N GLU A 404 37.38 14.62 10.04
CA GLU A 404 38.63 14.79 10.78
C GLU A 404 39.70 15.49 9.92
N PRO A 405 40.56 16.36 10.51
CA PRO A 405 41.29 17.42 9.77
C PRO A 405 42.26 16.98 8.67
N GLU A 406 42.57 15.69 8.54
CA GLU A 406 43.50 15.15 7.54
C GLU A 406 42.83 14.71 6.20
N SER A 407 41.50 14.80 6.08
CA SER A 407 40.73 14.11 5.02
C SER A 407 40.32 14.95 3.80
N HIS A 408 40.70 16.23 3.69
CA HIS A 408 40.24 17.11 2.62
C HIS A 408 40.79 16.81 1.19
N VAL A 409 41.53 15.70 1.01
CA VAL A 409 41.95 15.17 -0.31
C VAL A 409 41.74 13.66 -0.39
N GLY A 410 40.48 13.24 -0.40
CA GLY A 410 40.05 11.84 -0.59
C GLY A 410 40.24 10.97 0.65
N VAL A 411 39.30 10.04 0.88
CA VAL A 411 39.37 9.09 1.99
C VAL A 411 40.12 7.84 1.54
N VAL A 412 40.99 7.29 2.38
CA VAL A 412 41.60 5.98 2.13
C VAL A 412 40.55 4.90 2.38
N ARG A 413 40.37 4.03 1.40
CA ARG A 413 39.44 2.90 1.44
C ARG A 413 40.08 1.69 0.77
N THR A 414 39.73 0.52 1.27
CA THR A 414 39.95 -0.74 0.58
C THR A 414 38.73 -1.00 -0.28
N VAL A 415 38.96 -1.24 -1.57
CA VAL A 415 37.94 -1.40 -2.61
C VAL A 415 38.09 -2.77 -3.21
N GLY A 416 36.99 -3.51 -3.32
CA GLY A 416 36.97 -4.80 -3.98
C GLY A 416 35.88 -4.89 -5.03
N PHE A 417 36.17 -5.64 -6.08
CA PHE A 417 35.20 -6.08 -7.07
C PHE A 417 35.12 -7.60 -7.03
N ALA A 418 33.91 -8.14 -7.09
CA ALA A 418 33.65 -9.57 -7.08
C ALA A 418 32.73 -9.92 -8.26
N ASP A 419 33.17 -10.84 -9.11
CA ASP A 419 32.54 -11.12 -10.41
C ASP A 419 32.29 -12.63 -10.58
N LEU A 420 31.12 -13.02 -11.08
CA LEU A 420 30.79 -14.43 -11.33
C LEU A 420 31.46 -14.95 -12.61
N VAL A 421 32.12 -16.10 -12.50
CA VAL A 421 32.85 -16.68 -13.64
C VAL A 421 31.88 -17.30 -14.65
N ASP A 422 32.18 -17.13 -15.95
CA ASP A 422 31.41 -17.67 -17.08
C ASP A 422 29.93 -17.21 -17.15
N PHE A 423 29.57 -16.14 -16.43
CA PHE A 423 28.20 -15.61 -16.41
C PHE A 423 27.67 -15.32 -17.83
N THR A 424 28.45 -14.65 -18.67
CA THR A 424 28.08 -14.30 -20.05
C THR A 424 27.84 -15.52 -20.96
N LYS A 425 28.48 -16.67 -20.67
CA LYS A 425 28.22 -17.93 -21.39
C LYS A 425 26.94 -18.60 -20.89
N ARG A 426 26.68 -18.56 -19.59
CA ARG A 426 25.48 -19.14 -18.96
C ARG A 426 24.21 -18.39 -19.37
N VAL A 427 24.28 -17.06 -19.49
CA VAL A 427 23.18 -16.18 -19.97
C VAL A 427 22.58 -16.69 -21.28
N ARG A 428 23.40 -17.20 -22.22
CA ARG A 428 22.92 -17.67 -23.53
C ARG A 428 22.11 -18.98 -23.49
N SER A 429 22.22 -19.72 -22.39
CA SER A 429 21.60 -21.04 -22.21
C SER A 429 20.50 -21.04 -21.14
N MET A 430 20.26 -19.90 -20.48
CA MET A 430 19.29 -19.76 -19.40
C MET A 430 18.05 -19.01 -19.90
N SER A 431 16.90 -19.30 -19.30
CA SER A 431 15.72 -18.46 -19.48
C SER A 431 15.95 -17.09 -18.81
N GLU A 432 15.22 -16.05 -19.23
CA GLU A 432 15.29 -14.72 -18.60
C GLU A 432 14.95 -14.80 -17.10
N ARG A 433 14.01 -15.68 -16.72
CA ARG A 433 13.63 -15.94 -15.31
C ARG A 433 14.78 -16.54 -14.50
N ASP A 434 15.45 -17.56 -15.03
CA ASP A 434 16.55 -18.21 -14.31
C ASP A 434 17.74 -17.27 -14.15
N LEU A 435 17.97 -16.40 -15.14
CA LEU A 435 18.99 -15.37 -15.07
C LEU A 435 18.69 -14.34 -13.98
N ALA A 436 17.45 -13.83 -13.92
CA ALA A 436 17.03 -12.88 -12.89
C ALA A 436 17.17 -13.48 -11.47
N LEU A 437 16.77 -14.74 -11.29
CA LEU A 437 16.94 -15.45 -10.02
C LEU A 437 18.41 -15.62 -9.63
N LEU A 438 19.29 -15.91 -10.60
CA LEU A 438 20.72 -16.05 -10.33
C LEU A 438 21.35 -14.72 -9.88
N VAL A 439 21.00 -13.62 -10.54
CA VAL A 439 21.48 -12.27 -10.19
C VAL A 439 21.00 -11.87 -8.80
N ILE A 440 19.69 -11.97 -8.52
CA ILE A 440 19.12 -11.63 -7.21
C ILE A 440 19.77 -12.45 -6.09
N ARG A 441 20.01 -13.75 -6.34
CA ARG A 441 20.67 -14.64 -5.38
C ARG A 441 22.11 -14.21 -5.07
N PHE A 442 22.88 -13.84 -6.09
CA PHE A 442 24.23 -13.33 -5.91
C PHE A 442 24.26 -11.98 -5.20
N GLU A 443 23.41 -11.03 -5.61
CA GLU A 443 23.33 -9.71 -4.99
C GLU A 443 22.95 -9.79 -3.50
N THR A 444 22.01 -10.68 -3.15
CA THR A 444 21.58 -10.91 -1.76
C THR A 444 22.75 -11.48 -0.93
N LEU A 445 23.37 -12.56 -1.41
CA LEU A 445 24.50 -13.20 -0.73
C LEU A 445 25.65 -12.21 -0.54
N ALA A 446 25.98 -11.42 -1.57
CA ALA A 446 27.07 -10.46 -1.50
C ALA A 446 26.76 -9.33 -0.51
N SER A 447 25.53 -8.82 -0.51
CA SER A 447 25.09 -7.77 0.42
C SER A 447 25.17 -8.23 1.87
N ASP A 448 24.75 -9.46 2.16
CA ASP A 448 24.79 -10.03 3.52
C ASP A 448 26.23 -10.19 4.02
N VAL A 449 27.11 -10.79 3.21
CA VAL A 449 28.53 -10.99 3.58
C VAL A 449 29.23 -9.65 3.82
N VAL A 450 29.04 -8.68 2.92
CA VAL A 450 29.66 -7.36 3.03
C VAL A 450 29.16 -6.63 4.29
N ALA A 451 27.87 -6.69 4.58
CA ALA A 451 27.28 -6.05 5.75
C ALA A 451 27.77 -6.69 7.06
N GLN A 452 27.87 -8.03 7.14
CA GLN A 452 28.36 -8.74 8.32
C GLN A 452 29.81 -8.37 8.68
N ALA A 453 30.64 -8.11 7.68
CA ALA A 453 32.02 -7.67 7.88
C ALA A 453 32.17 -6.16 8.17
N GLY A 454 31.07 -5.40 8.23
CA GLY A 454 31.10 -3.94 8.43
C GLY A 454 31.51 -3.15 7.18
N GLY A 455 31.48 -3.78 6.00
CA GLY A 455 31.70 -3.14 4.72
C GLY A 455 30.45 -2.46 4.16
N ALA A 456 30.59 -1.86 2.99
CA ALA A 456 29.47 -1.30 2.23
C ALA A 456 29.52 -1.78 0.79
N VAL A 457 28.38 -2.28 0.28
CA VAL A 457 28.16 -2.46 -1.16
C VAL A 457 27.93 -1.07 -1.75
N VAL A 458 28.75 -0.70 -2.72
CA VAL A 458 28.66 0.59 -3.43
C VAL A 458 27.62 0.48 -4.54
N LYS A 459 27.74 -0.56 -5.38
CA LYS A 459 26.81 -0.86 -6.47
C LYS A 459 26.95 -2.30 -6.93
N THR A 460 25.90 -2.80 -7.54
CA THR A 460 25.88 -4.05 -8.29
C THR A 460 25.68 -3.74 -9.78
N VAL A 461 26.38 -4.46 -10.64
CA VAL A 461 26.28 -4.34 -12.10
C VAL A 461 26.12 -5.74 -12.67
N GLY A 462 24.89 -6.25 -12.64
CA GLY A 462 24.59 -7.61 -13.11
C GLY A 462 25.25 -8.68 -12.24
N ASP A 463 26.33 -9.26 -12.73
CA ASP A 463 27.13 -10.31 -12.11
C ASP A 463 28.33 -9.81 -11.29
N GLU A 464 28.53 -8.49 -11.25
CA GLU A 464 29.64 -7.87 -10.53
C GLU A 464 29.13 -7.06 -9.32
N VAL A 465 29.82 -7.20 -8.18
CA VAL A 465 29.58 -6.43 -6.95
C VAL A 465 30.81 -5.57 -6.64
N LEU A 466 30.62 -4.26 -6.51
CA LEU A 466 31.62 -3.34 -5.98
C LEU A 466 31.37 -3.12 -4.48
N PHE A 467 32.36 -3.45 -3.65
CA PHE A 467 32.31 -3.25 -2.21
C PHE A 467 33.49 -2.41 -1.70
N THR A 468 33.32 -1.83 -0.51
CA THR A 468 34.37 -1.08 0.17
C THR A 468 34.42 -1.36 1.66
N HIS A 469 35.61 -1.25 2.23
CA HIS A 469 35.87 -1.35 3.66
C HIS A 469 36.84 -0.25 4.11
N ARG A 470 36.76 0.16 5.39
CA ARG A 470 37.64 1.19 5.97
C ARG A 470 39.07 0.69 6.23
N THR A 471 39.24 -0.62 6.35
CA THR A 471 40.51 -1.29 6.65
C THR A 471 40.85 -2.34 5.60
N ILE A 472 42.14 -2.60 5.40
CA ILE A 472 42.63 -3.64 4.49
C ILE A 472 42.14 -5.02 4.93
N SER A 473 42.32 -5.38 6.21
CA SER A 473 41.92 -6.69 6.75
C SER A 473 40.43 -6.96 6.54
N GLY A 474 39.55 -5.99 6.79
CA GLY A 474 38.12 -6.19 6.57
C GLY A 474 37.74 -6.33 5.08
N GLY A 475 38.43 -5.61 4.19
CA GLY A 475 38.24 -5.77 2.74
C GLY A 475 38.65 -7.14 2.22
N VAL A 476 39.76 -7.69 2.70
CA VAL A 476 40.23 -9.04 2.35
C VAL A 476 39.35 -10.12 3.02
N GLN A 477 38.88 -9.88 4.24
CA GLN A 477 37.95 -10.77 4.92
C GLN A 477 36.64 -10.93 4.14
N ILE A 478 36.06 -9.84 3.64
CA ILE A 478 34.91 -9.86 2.73
C ILE A 478 35.20 -10.74 1.51
N ALA A 479 36.37 -10.59 0.89
CA ALA A 479 36.74 -11.39 -0.28
C ALA A 479 36.76 -12.89 0.04
N PHE A 480 37.33 -13.28 1.19
CA PHE A 480 37.34 -14.69 1.61
C PHE A 480 35.95 -15.23 1.94
N ASP A 481 35.12 -14.46 2.62
CA ASP A 481 33.77 -14.89 2.99
C ASP A 481 32.86 -14.98 1.75
N LEU A 482 33.02 -14.07 0.78
CA LEU A 482 32.32 -14.15 -0.51
C LEU A 482 32.71 -15.40 -1.30
N LEU A 483 34.01 -15.70 -1.35
CA LEU A 483 34.52 -16.89 -2.03
C LEU A 483 33.94 -18.17 -1.42
N ALA A 484 33.98 -18.29 -0.09
CA ALA A 484 33.43 -19.44 0.63
C ALA A 484 31.90 -19.56 0.46
N ALA A 485 31.17 -18.45 0.55
CA ALA A 485 29.72 -18.44 0.42
C ALA A 485 29.26 -18.80 -1.01
N VAL A 486 29.95 -18.30 -2.04
CA VAL A 486 29.65 -18.63 -3.44
C VAL A 486 30.02 -20.07 -3.78
N GLU A 487 31.13 -20.59 -3.25
CA GLU A 487 31.54 -21.99 -3.46
C GLU A 487 30.56 -22.97 -2.80
N ALA A 488 30.01 -22.62 -1.64
CA ALA A 488 28.97 -23.40 -0.97
C ALA A 488 27.61 -23.36 -1.70
N ASP A 489 27.40 -22.39 -2.59
CA ASP A 489 26.14 -22.22 -3.32
C ASP A 489 26.10 -23.09 -4.59
N PRO A 490 25.13 -24.03 -4.72
CA PRO A 490 25.07 -24.96 -5.85
C PRO A 490 24.86 -24.30 -7.22
N LEU A 491 24.35 -23.07 -7.27
CA LEU A 491 24.03 -22.37 -8.52
C LEU A 491 25.14 -21.39 -8.94
N LEU A 492 25.81 -20.74 -7.98
CA LEU A 492 26.85 -19.74 -8.25
C LEU A 492 28.21 -20.40 -8.51
N ARG A 493 28.66 -21.28 -7.60
CA ARG A 493 29.87 -22.14 -7.63
C ARG A 493 31.24 -21.47 -7.82
N LYS A 494 31.37 -20.37 -8.57
CA LYS A 494 32.65 -19.77 -8.95
C LYS A 494 32.58 -18.25 -9.02
N ILE A 495 33.48 -17.60 -8.29
CA ILE A 495 33.66 -16.14 -8.27
C ILE A 495 35.14 -15.81 -8.41
N ARG A 496 35.46 -14.64 -8.93
CA ARG A 496 36.80 -14.06 -8.93
C ARG A 496 36.76 -12.69 -8.29
N ILE A 497 37.79 -12.33 -7.54
CA ILE A 497 37.77 -11.11 -6.72
C ILE A 497 39.09 -10.37 -6.86
N GLY A 498 39.03 -9.05 -7.03
CA GLY A 498 40.17 -8.16 -7.02
C GLY A 498 40.02 -7.09 -5.95
N VAL A 499 41.05 -6.87 -5.13
CA VAL A 499 41.04 -5.91 -4.02
C VAL A 499 42.23 -4.96 -4.12
N ALA A 500 41.98 -3.66 -4.00
CA ALA A 500 43.02 -2.64 -3.93
C ALA A 500 42.75 -1.67 -2.79
N THR A 501 43.78 -1.02 -2.26
CA THR A 501 43.62 0.01 -1.23
C THR A 501 44.21 1.34 -1.68
N GLY A 502 43.65 2.45 -1.19
CA GLY A 502 44.13 3.79 -1.51
C GLY A 502 43.04 4.84 -1.47
N ARG A 503 43.36 6.03 -1.99
CA ARG A 503 42.47 7.19 -1.94
C ARG A 503 41.34 7.07 -2.96
N VAL A 504 40.12 7.32 -2.51
CA VAL A 504 38.93 7.37 -3.35
C VAL A 504 38.16 8.67 -3.15
N LEU A 505 37.50 9.12 -4.22
CA LEU A 505 36.54 10.21 -4.20
C LEU A 505 35.14 9.64 -4.09
N ALA A 506 34.49 9.85 -2.94
CA ALA A 506 33.09 9.47 -2.75
C ALA A 506 32.15 10.56 -3.31
N ARG A 507 31.24 10.20 -4.20
CA ARG A 507 30.26 11.13 -4.77
C ARG A 507 28.95 10.41 -5.09
N GLN A 508 27.83 10.93 -4.57
CA GLN A 508 26.48 10.41 -4.83
C GLN A 508 26.31 8.91 -4.54
N GLY A 509 26.97 8.41 -3.50
CA GLY A 509 26.92 6.98 -3.14
C GLY A 509 27.85 6.08 -3.96
N ASP A 510 28.57 6.63 -4.95
CA ASP A 510 29.58 5.91 -5.73
C ASP A 510 31.00 6.32 -5.30
N ILE A 511 32.00 5.55 -5.72
CA ILE A 511 33.42 5.83 -5.50
C ILE A 511 34.19 5.87 -6.82
N TYR A 512 35.08 6.85 -6.94
CA TYR A 512 35.90 7.06 -8.13
C TYR A 512 37.38 7.20 -7.77
N GLY A 513 38.27 6.81 -8.69
CA GLY A 513 39.71 7.03 -8.56
C GLY A 513 40.54 5.86 -9.07
N ASN A 514 41.86 6.04 -9.04
CA ASN A 514 42.81 5.03 -9.52
C ASN A 514 42.71 3.72 -8.73
N THR A 515 42.40 3.76 -7.43
CA THR A 515 42.18 2.56 -6.60
C THR A 515 40.99 1.73 -7.10
N VAL A 516 39.90 2.39 -7.51
CA VAL A 516 38.72 1.69 -8.07
C VAL A 516 39.06 1.03 -9.40
N ASN A 517 39.76 1.75 -10.28
CA ASN A 517 40.23 1.21 -11.56
C ASN A 517 41.18 0.03 -11.36
N ARG A 518 42.08 0.10 -10.37
CA ARG A 518 43.01 -0.98 -10.03
C ARG A 518 42.26 -2.23 -9.56
N ALA A 519 41.33 -2.10 -8.61
CA ALA A 519 40.55 -3.24 -8.11
C ALA A 519 39.73 -3.92 -9.22
N SER A 520 39.08 -3.16 -10.10
CA SER A 520 38.35 -3.72 -11.25
C SER A 520 39.28 -4.49 -12.21
N ARG A 521 40.47 -3.94 -12.49
CA ARG A 521 41.45 -4.61 -13.37
C ARG A 521 42.07 -5.85 -12.75
N LEU A 522 42.31 -5.86 -11.44
CA LEU A 522 42.73 -7.06 -10.70
C LEU A 522 41.67 -8.16 -10.77
N THR A 523 40.39 -7.81 -10.64
CA THR A 523 39.27 -8.76 -10.73
C THR A 523 39.19 -9.40 -12.11
N ALA A 524 39.38 -8.61 -13.17
CA ALA A 524 39.39 -9.12 -14.54
C ALA A 524 40.56 -10.09 -14.82
N LEU A 525 41.68 -9.94 -14.10
CA LEU A 525 42.85 -10.81 -14.20
C LEU A 525 42.72 -12.07 -13.34
N ALA A 526 41.99 -12.01 -12.24
CA ALA A 526 41.85 -13.09 -11.28
C ALA A 526 41.23 -14.34 -11.92
N ALA A 527 41.79 -15.50 -11.60
CA ALA A 527 41.24 -16.79 -11.97
C ALA A 527 39.98 -17.13 -11.15
N SER A 528 39.30 -18.20 -11.54
CA SER A 528 38.13 -18.69 -10.80
C SER A 528 38.51 -19.15 -9.40
N GLY A 529 37.87 -18.59 -8.38
CA GLY A 529 38.14 -18.89 -6.98
C GLY A 529 39.41 -18.23 -6.46
N GLU A 530 39.85 -17.14 -7.08
CA GLU A 530 41.06 -16.41 -6.70
C GLU A 530 40.74 -14.99 -6.21
N VAL A 531 41.53 -14.54 -5.24
CA VAL A 531 41.56 -13.16 -4.74
C VAL A 531 42.90 -12.52 -5.12
N LEU A 532 42.90 -11.61 -6.09
CA LEU A 532 44.07 -10.83 -6.46
C LEU A 532 44.09 -9.48 -5.76
N VAL A 533 45.27 -9.06 -5.32
CA VAL A 533 45.46 -7.82 -4.57
C VAL A 533 46.65 -7.01 -5.09
N ASP A 534 46.66 -5.71 -4.80
CA ASP A 534 47.81 -4.85 -5.07
C ASP A 534 48.88 -4.92 -3.96
N GLU A 535 50.03 -4.30 -4.21
CA GLU A 535 51.21 -4.35 -3.33
C GLU A 535 50.91 -3.92 -1.89
N ASP A 536 50.19 -2.81 -1.72
CA ASP A 536 49.84 -2.27 -0.41
C ASP A 536 48.98 -3.24 0.41
N VAL A 537 48.03 -3.91 -0.24
CA VAL A 537 47.20 -4.94 0.39
C VAL A 537 48.03 -6.19 0.70
N ALA A 538 48.87 -6.64 -0.24
CA ALA A 538 49.73 -7.81 -0.08
C ALA A 538 50.69 -7.65 1.13
N ASP A 539 51.34 -6.49 1.23
CA ASP A 539 52.26 -6.14 2.32
C ASP A 539 51.58 -6.14 3.70
N ALA A 540 50.33 -5.70 3.76
CA ALA A 540 49.53 -5.77 4.97
C ALA A 540 49.14 -7.21 5.32
N MET A 541 48.75 -8.01 4.33
CA MET A 541 48.30 -9.40 4.53
C MET A 541 49.44 -10.34 4.93
N ARG A 542 50.68 -10.11 4.49
CA ARG A 542 51.85 -10.91 4.95
C ARG A 542 52.09 -10.85 6.46
N LYS A 543 51.49 -9.87 7.15
CA LYS A 543 51.62 -9.67 8.60
C LYS A 543 50.47 -10.31 9.39
N ILE A 544 49.49 -10.92 8.73
CA ILE A 544 48.32 -11.53 9.36
C ILE A 544 48.50 -13.03 9.40
N ASP A 545 48.43 -13.60 10.60
CA ASP A 545 48.46 -15.06 10.79
C ASP A 545 47.24 -15.72 10.12
N GLY A 546 47.48 -16.83 9.42
CA GLY A 546 46.42 -17.58 8.72
C GLY A 546 46.07 -17.06 7.32
N VAL A 547 46.88 -16.16 6.76
CA VAL A 547 46.78 -15.69 5.37
C VAL A 547 48.08 -15.98 4.61
N ASP A 548 47.96 -16.71 3.51
CA ASP A 548 49.07 -16.98 2.59
C ASP A 548 49.06 -15.97 1.44
N VAL A 549 50.23 -15.45 1.07
CA VAL A 549 50.39 -14.43 0.01
C VAL A 549 51.36 -14.94 -1.06
N PHE A 550 50.92 -14.98 -2.30
CA PHE A 550 51.67 -15.51 -3.45
C PHE A 550 51.94 -14.38 -4.45
N ALA A 551 53.22 -14.05 -4.67
CA ALA A 551 53.57 -13.01 -5.62
C ALA A 551 53.34 -13.48 -7.06
N ALA A 552 52.51 -12.75 -7.83
CA ALA A 552 52.33 -12.95 -9.26
C ALA A 552 53.29 -12.08 -10.09
N GLY A 553 53.82 -11.00 -9.50
CA GLY A 553 54.84 -10.13 -10.10
C GLY A 553 54.28 -8.85 -10.76
N PRO A 554 55.15 -8.04 -11.39
CA PRO A 554 54.75 -6.80 -12.04
C PRO A 554 53.82 -7.08 -13.22
N THR A 555 52.63 -6.51 -13.22
CA THR A 555 51.63 -6.69 -14.27
C THR A 555 51.17 -5.34 -14.82
N GLN A 556 51.15 -5.21 -16.15
CA GLN A 556 50.66 -4.01 -16.80
C GLN A 556 49.12 -4.00 -16.84
N LEU A 557 48.50 -3.13 -16.04
CA LEU A 557 47.05 -2.96 -16.01
C LEU A 557 46.61 -1.82 -16.93
N ALA A 558 45.71 -2.11 -17.86
CA ALA A 558 45.23 -1.15 -18.85
C ALA A 558 44.58 0.08 -18.19
N GLY A 559 45.16 1.26 -18.44
CA GLY A 559 44.71 2.55 -17.90
C GLY A 559 45.12 2.84 -16.46
N VAL A 560 45.86 1.93 -15.81
CA VAL A 560 46.36 2.08 -14.43
C VAL A 560 47.89 2.15 -14.39
N GLY A 561 48.57 1.40 -15.25
CA GLY A 561 50.03 1.31 -15.29
C GLY A 561 50.54 -0.04 -14.76
N GLU A 562 51.84 -0.12 -14.49
CA GLU A 562 52.46 -1.30 -13.89
C GLU A 562 52.10 -1.40 -12.40
N VAL A 563 51.62 -2.56 -11.96
CA VAL A 563 51.24 -2.84 -10.57
C VAL A 563 51.79 -4.21 -10.17
N ASN A 564 52.41 -4.29 -9.00
CA ASN A 564 52.80 -5.57 -8.42
C ASN A 564 51.56 -6.30 -7.89
N VAL A 565 51.25 -7.45 -8.50
CA VAL A 565 50.07 -8.25 -8.18
C VAL A 565 50.45 -9.42 -7.30
N SER A 566 49.62 -9.71 -6.30
CA SER A 566 49.72 -10.93 -5.49
C SER A 566 48.37 -11.61 -5.37
N ALA A 567 48.35 -12.94 -5.28
CA ALA A 567 47.18 -13.69 -4.85
C ALA A 567 47.22 -13.86 -3.32
N VAL A 568 46.05 -13.82 -2.68
CA VAL A 568 45.91 -14.07 -1.24
C VAL A 568 44.89 -15.19 -0.99
N SER A 569 45.16 -16.04 0.00
CA SER A 569 44.24 -17.10 0.41
C SER A 569 44.31 -17.34 1.93
N ARG A 570 43.28 -17.99 2.49
CA ARG A 570 43.37 -18.51 3.86
C ARG A 570 44.36 -19.68 3.88
N THR A 571 45.21 -19.72 4.89
CA THR A 571 46.18 -20.82 5.05
C THR A 571 45.45 -22.17 5.05
N GLY A 572 45.85 -23.06 4.14
CA GLY A 572 45.23 -24.38 3.95
C GLY A 572 44.06 -24.44 2.97
N SER A 573 43.68 -23.33 2.32
CA SER A 573 42.72 -23.31 1.22
C SER A 573 43.43 -23.57 -0.12
N HIS A 574 43.25 -24.75 -0.71
CA HIS A 574 43.89 -25.13 -1.97
C HIS A 574 43.11 -24.63 -3.20
N THR A 575 43.44 -23.43 -3.67
CA THR A 575 43.09 -22.97 -5.02
C THR A 575 44.26 -22.17 -5.58
N HIS A 576 45.25 -22.84 -6.19
CA HIS A 576 46.30 -22.15 -6.94
C HIS A 576 46.35 -22.66 -8.38
N ILE A 577 46.01 -21.76 -9.30
CA ILE A 577 46.16 -21.92 -10.75
C ILE A 577 47.43 -21.20 -11.24
N HIS A 578 48.07 -20.38 -10.40
CA HIS A 578 49.23 -19.54 -10.77
C HIS A 578 50.61 -20.17 -10.60
N GLU A 579 50.73 -21.49 -10.35
CA GLU A 579 52.03 -22.18 -10.46
C GLU A 579 52.59 -22.21 -11.92
N GLU A 580 51.81 -21.83 -12.93
CA GLU A 580 52.26 -21.86 -14.34
C GLU A 580 52.94 -20.57 -14.86
N PHE A 581 53.03 -19.48 -14.10
CA PHE A 581 53.71 -18.26 -14.60
C PHE A 581 55.25 -18.25 -14.43
N ASN A 582 55.83 -19.31 -13.85
CA ASN A 582 57.27 -19.41 -13.61
C ASN A 582 57.90 -20.67 -14.26
N ARG A 583 57.55 -20.95 -15.53
CA ARG A 583 58.33 -21.84 -16.40
C ARG A 583 58.67 -21.19 -17.74
#